data_AF-A0A9D7TSU3-F1
#
_entry.id   AF-A0A9D7TSU3-F1
#
_cell.length_a   1.000
_cell.length_b   1.000
_cell.length_c   1.000
_cell.angle_alpha   90.00
_cell.angle_beta   90.00
_cell.angle_gamma   90.00
#
_symmetry.space_group_name_H-M   'P 1'
#
loop_
_entity.id
_entity.type
_entity.pdbx_description
1 polymer ?
#
loop_
_entity_poly.entity_id
_entity_poly.type
_entity_poly.pdbx_seq_one_letter_code
_entity_poly.pdbx_strand_id
1 'polypeptide(L)'
;MNQYEFEFSMLSSLALLKVDKILLNSEYLVSWLNNPNAKSSILKKMAGGAIKRLTLTKINALPILVPPIELQTQFAHIVEKTESLKTEYKQSLQELENLYGSLSQKAFRGELSVKQLLKA
;
A
#
# COMPACT_ATOMS: atom_id res chain seq x y z
N MET A 1 -20.14 0.26 0.58
CA MET A 1 -19.75 1.23 1.62
C MET A 1 -18.29 1.55 1.42
N ASN A 2 -17.90 2.83 1.45
CA ASN A 2 -16.49 3.23 1.37
C ASN A 2 -15.78 2.74 2.63
N GLN A 3 -14.69 1.99 2.47
CA GLN A 3 -13.86 1.44 3.56
C GLN A 3 -12.60 2.29 3.80
N TYR A 4 -12.68 3.59 3.58
CA TYR A 4 -11.55 4.50 3.76
C TYR A 4 -11.77 5.35 5.02
N GLU A 5 -10.80 5.36 5.93
CA GLU A 5 -10.84 6.14 7.19
C GLU A 5 -10.49 7.62 7.00
N PHE A 6 -10.27 8.09 5.76
CA PHE A 6 -9.93 9.48 5.46
C PHE A 6 -10.95 10.11 4.52
N GLU A 7 -11.30 11.38 4.79
CA GLU A 7 -12.10 12.19 3.87
C GLU A 7 -11.26 12.55 2.64
N PHE A 8 -11.79 12.29 1.45
CA PHE A 8 -11.18 12.75 0.20
C PHE A 8 -12.24 13.29 -0.75
N SER A 9 -11.87 14.31 -1.51
CA SER A 9 -12.71 14.86 -2.57
C SER A 9 -12.32 14.27 -3.92
N MET A 10 -13.30 13.82 -4.70
CA MET A 10 -13.12 13.37 -6.08
C MET A 10 -12.85 14.57 -6.98
N LEU A 11 -11.63 15.09 -6.97
CA LEU A 11 -11.18 16.16 -7.86
C LEU A 11 -10.92 15.62 -9.28
N SER A 12 -10.70 16.53 -10.24
CA SER A 12 -10.55 16.23 -11.67
C SER A 12 -9.34 15.35 -12.07
N SER A 13 -8.57 14.85 -11.09
CA SER A 13 -7.40 13.99 -11.25
C SER A 13 -7.57 12.60 -10.62
N LEU A 14 -8.74 12.25 -10.10
CA LEU A 14 -9.06 10.90 -9.62
C LEU A 14 -9.93 10.14 -10.62
N ALA A 15 -9.69 8.84 -10.78
CA ALA A 15 -10.51 7.96 -11.59
C ALA A 15 -10.93 6.74 -10.76
N LEU A 16 -12.23 6.44 -10.73
CA LEU A 16 -12.77 5.24 -10.10
C LEU A 16 -12.81 4.11 -11.14
N LEU A 17 -12.10 3.02 -10.87
CA LEU A 17 -12.13 1.82 -11.69
C LEU A 17 -13.10 0.82 -11.07
N LYS A 18 -14.22 0.57 -11.75
CA LYS A 18 -15.17 -0.47 -11.36
C LYS A 18 -14.85 -1.73 -12.16
N VAL A 19 -14.45 -2.78 -11.46
CA VAL A 19 -14.13 -4.08 -12.07
C VAL A 19 -15.33 -5.01 -11.99
N ASP A 20 -15.47 -5.87 -12.99
CA ASP A 20 -16.36 -7.02 -12.91
C ASP A 20 -15.70 -8.09 -12.04
N LYS A 21 -16.27 -8.34 -10.87
CA LYS A 21 -15.72 -9.26 -9.86
C LYS A 21 -15.70 -10.72 -10.32
N ILE A 22 -16.45 -11.06 -11.36
CA ILE A 22 -16.45 -12.41 -11.95
C ILE A 22 -15.17 -12.63 -12.75
N LEU A 23 -14.67 -11.58 -13.41
CA LEU A 23 -13.55 -11.66 -14.34
C LEU A 23 -12.22 -11.20 -13.71
N LEU A 24 -12.29 -10.25 -12.77
CA LEU A 24 -11.12 -9.56 -12.26
C LEU A 24 -11.21 -9.29 -10.77
N ASN A 25 -10.23 -9.79 -10.03
CA ASN A 25 -10.04 -9.49 -8.62
C ASN A 25 -9.41 -8.09 -8.46
N SER A 26 -9.94 -7.29 -7.54
CA SER A 26 -9.52 -5.91 -7.31
C SER A 26 -8.09 -5.81 -6.80
N GLU A 27 -7.72 -6.68 -5.86
CA GLU A 27 -6.40 -6.72 -5.24
C GLU A 27 -5.34 -7.10 -6.27
N TYR A 28 -5.64 -8.08 -7.13
CA TYR A 28 -4.79 -8.41 -8.28
C TYR A 28 -4.62 -7.22 -9.22
N LEU A 29 -5.70 -6.50 -9.58
CA LEU A 29 -5.59 -5.31 -10.44
C LEU A 29 -4.71 -4.23 -9.80
N VAL A 30 -4.87 -3.98 -8.51
CA VAL A 30 -4.04 -3.02 -7.77
C VAL A 30 -2.57 -3.44 -7.80
N SER A 31 -2.26 -4.71 -7.55
CA SER A 31 -0.88 -5.22 -7.62
C SER A 31 -0.32 -5.15 -9.04
N TRP A 32 -1.13 -5.45 -10.06
CA TRP A 32 -0.72 -5.35 -11.46
C TRP A 32 -0.42 -3.90 -11.86
N LEU A 33 -1.26 -2.95 -11.47
CA LEU A 33 -1.04 -1.52 -11.74
C LEU A 33 0.22 -0.98 -11.03
N ASN A 34 0.53 -1.53 -9.85
CA ASN A 34 1.74 -1.18 -9.09
C ASN A 34 3.00 -1.92 -9.55
N ASN A 35 2.88 -2.92 -10.43
CA ASN A 35 4.02 -3.61 -11.00
C ASN A 35 4.91 -2.60 -11.77
N PRO A 36 6.24 -2.59 -11.56
CA PRO A 36 7.14 -1.64 -12.21
C PRO A 36 7.03 -1.61 -13.74
N ASN A 37 6.85 -2.77 -14.37
CA ASN A 37 6.75 -2.88 -15.82
C ASN A 37 5.43 -2.31 -16.34
N ALA A 38 4.32 -2.64 -15.68
CA ALA A 38 3.01 -2.11 -16.02
C ALA A 38 2.96 -0.59 -15.79
N LYS A 39 3.41 -0.13 -14.62
CA LYS A 39 3.50 1.29 -14.27
C LYS A 39 4.36 2.06 -15.26
N SER A 40 5.55 1.57 -15.59
CA SER A 40 6.42 2.20 -16.59
C SER A 40 5.76 2.28 -17.97
N SER A 41 5.08 1.21 -18.39
CA SER A 41 4.34 1.16 -19.66
C SER A 41 3.18 2.16 -19.69
N ILE A 42 2.43 2.27 -18.59
CA ILE A 42 1.35 3.26 -18.42
C ILE A 42 1.93 4.67 -18.49
N LEU A 43 2.99 4.96 -17.72
CA LEU A 43 3.66 6.27 -17.68
C LEU A 43 4.20 6.69 -19.05
N LYS A 44 4.74 5.76 -19.84
CA LYS A 44 5.19 6.03 -21.22
C LYS A 44 4.04 6.36 -22.17
N LYS A 45 2.84 5.78 -21.94
CA LYS A 45 1.63 6.05 -22.73
C LYS A 45 0.90 7.33 -22.29
N MET A 46 1.25 7.91 -21.14
CA MET A 46 0.73 9.23 -20.74
C MET A 46 1.26 10.31 -21.70
N ALA A 47 0.36 11.16 -22.20
CA ALA A 47 0.72 12.25 -23.10
C ALA A 47 0.61 13.60 -22.38
N GLY A 48 1.38 14.59 -22.85
CA GLY A 48 1.40 15.95 -22.32
C GLY A 48 2.81 16.34 -21.85
N GLY A 49 3.36 17.42 -22.41
CA GLY A 49 4.73 17.88 -22.12
C GLY A 49 4.92 18.44 -20.71
N ALA A 50 3.91 19.10 -20.13
CA ALA A 50 3.99 19.74 -18.81
C ALA A 50 3.21 19.02 -17.70
N ILE A 51 2.07 18.36 -18.02
CA ILE A 51 1.27 17.60 -17.07
C ILE A 51 0.93 16.24 -17.70
N LYS A 52 1.52 15.18 -17.17
CA LYS A 52 1.19 13.81 -17.57
C LYS A 52 -0.22 13.51 -17.08
N ARG A 53 -1.21 13.53 -17.97
CA ARG A 53 -2.60 13.15 -17.65
C ARG A 53 -2.91 11.80 -18.27
N LEU A 54 -3.43 10.89 -17.45
CA LEU A 54 -3.98 9.62 -17.91
C LEU A 54 -5.49 9.80 -18.12
N THR A 55 -5.92 9.83 -19.38
CA THR A 55 -7.34 9.97 -19.73
C THR A 55 -8.07 8.64 -19.58
N LEU A 56 -9.37 8.66 -19.26
CA LEU A 56 -10.19 7.44 -19.14
C LEU A 56 -10.12 6.55 -20.39
N THR A 57 -10.06 7.16 -21.59
CA THR A 57 -9.87 6.45 -22.86
C THR A 57 -8.58 5.63 -22.90
N LYS A 58 -7.48 6.17 -22.37
CA LYS A 58 -6.20 5.47 -22.29
C LYS A 58 -6.22 4.38 -21.24
N ILE A 59 -6.93 4.59 -20.13
CA ILE A 59 -7.11 3.58 -19.07
C ILE A 59 -7.86 2.36 -19.63
N ASN A 60 -8.96 2.58 -20.34
CA ASN A 60 -9.75 1.51 -20.94
C ASN A 60 -8.98 0.74 -22.03
N ALA A 61 -7.99 1.37 -22.66
CA ALA A 61 -7.14 0.76 -23.68
C ALA A 61 -5.86 0.12 -23.12
N LEU A 62 -5.69 0.06 -21.78
CA LEU A 62 -4.53 -0.58 -21.19
C LEU A 62 -4.60 -2.10 -21.42
N PRO A 63 -3.54 -2.72 -21.97
CA PRO A 63 -3.47 -4.17 -22.05
C PRO A 63 -3.19 -4.72 -20.66
N ILE A 64 -4.21 -5.31 -20.03
CA ILE A 64 -4.10 -5.94 -18.72
C ILE A 64 -3.99 -7.45 -18.93
N LEU A 65 -3.10 -8.10 -18.18
CA LEU A 65 -3.04 -9.56 -18.13
C LEU A 65 -4.13 -10.07 -17.17
N VAL A 66 -5.08 -10.84 -17.70
CA VAL A 66 -6.21 -11.39 -16.92
C VAL A 66 -6.08 -12.91 -16.85
N PRO A 67 -5.34 -13.46 -15.86
CA PRO A 67 -5.27 -14.91 -15.64
C PRO A 67 -6.61 -15.44 -15.11
N PRO A 68 -6.81 -16.77 -15.02
CA PRO A 68 -8.00 -17.36 -14.40
C PRO A 68 -8.28 -16.80 -13.00
N ILE A 69 -9.55 -16.61 -12.66
CA ILE A 69 -9.99 -15.94 -11.42
C ILE A 69 -9.50 -16.66 -10.15
N GLU A 70 -9.32 -17.98 -10.22
CA GLU A 70 -8.80 -18.79 -9.12
C GLU A 70 -7.35 -18.42 -8.80
N LEU A 71 -6.51 -18.22 -9.83
CA LEU A 71 -5.11 -17.80 -9.66
C LEU A 71 -5.02 -16.36 -9.16
N GLN A 72 -5.90 -15.47 -9.65
CA GLN A 72 -5.97 -14.10 -9.15
C GLN A 72 -6.31 -14.07 -7.65
N THR A 73 -7.25 -14.92 -7.23
CA THR A 73 -7.69 -15.01 -5.83
C THR A 73 -6.60 -15.59 -4.92
N GLN A 74 -5.91 -16.65 -5.37
CA GLN A 74 -4.75 -17.20 -4.64
C GLN A 74 -3.64 -16.17 -4.47
N PHE A 75 -3.33 -15.42 -5.53
CA PHE A 75 -2.37 -14.32 -5.47
C PHE A 75 -2.80 -13.25 -4.46
N ALA A 76 -4.07 -12.83 -4.51
CA ALA A 76 -4.61 -11.82 -3.61
C ALA A 76 -4.46 -12.23 -2.14
N HIS A 77 -4.76 -13.49 -1.79
CA HIS A 77 -4.57 -14.00 -0.43
C HIS A 77 -3.13 -13.96 0.05
N ILE A 78 -2.16 -14.27 -0.82
CA ILE A 78 -0.74 -14.21 -0.46
C ILE A 78 -0.32 -12.76 -0.19
N VAL A 79 -0.75 -11.84 -1.06
CA VAL A 79 -0.46 -10.41 -0.92
C VAL A 79 -1.05 -9.85 0.36
N GLU A 80 -2.33 -10.13 0.62
CA GLU A 80 -3.04 -9.69 1.83
C GLU A 80 -2.33 -10.15 3.10
N LYS A 81 -1.96 -11.44 3.18
CA LYS A 81 -1.20 -11.99 4.31
C LYS A 81 0.15 -11.31 4.48
N THR A 82 0.85 -11.03 3.38
CA THR A 82 2.17 -10.39 3.40
C THR A 82 2.09 -8.95 3.87
N GLU A 83 1.12 -8.17 3.39
CA GLU A 83 0.92 -6.78 3.79
C GLU A 83 0.42 -6.66 5.23
N SER A 84 -0.40 -7.62 5.70
CA SER A 84 -0.80 -7.71 7.11
C SER A 84 0.43 -7.90 8.02
N LEU A 85 1.27 -8.89 7.74
CA LEU A 85 2.52 -9.13 8.50
C LEU A 85 3.43 -7.90 8.48
N LYS A 86 3.61 -7.27 7.33
CA LYS A 86 4.44 -6.06 7.19
C LYS A 86 3.90 -4.89 8.00
N THR A 87 2.58 -4.76 8.12
CA THR A 87 1.94 -3.73 8.95
C THR A 87 2.20 -4.00 10.43
N GLU A 88 2.05 -5.24 10.88
CA GLU A 88 2.38 -5.67 12.25
C GLU A 88 3.84 -5.38 12.59
N TYR A 89 4.79 -5.77 11.73
CA TYR A 89 6.21 -5.48 11.94
C TYR A 89 6.53 -3.99 12.03
N LYS A 90 5.87 -3.15 11.22
CA LYS A 90 6.04 -1.69 11.30
C LYS A 90 5.53 -1.13 12.62
N GLN A 91 4.41 -1.63 13.12
CA GLN A 91 3.88 -1.23 14.43
C GLN A 91 4.85 -1.63 15.55
N SER A 92 5.32 -2.87 15.55
CA SER A 92 6.31 -3.34 16.54
C SER A 92 7.62 -2.55 16.48
N LEU A 93 8.09 -2.18 15.29
CA LEU A 93 9.28 -1.33 15.13
C LEU A 93 9.05 0.05 15.73
N GLN A 94 7.90 0.68 15.45
CA GLN A 94 7.56 1.98 16.00
C GLN A 94 7.47 1.95 17.53
N GLU A 95 6.90 0.89 18.11
CA GLU A 95 6.86 0.69 19.56
C GLU A 95 8.26 0.54 20.16
N LEU A 96 9.14 -0.22 19.50
CA LEU A 96 10.52 -0.39 19.92
C LEU A 96 11.30 0.93 19.90
N GLU A 97 11.15 1.74 18.84
CA GLU A 97 11.75 3.06 18.74
C GLU A 97 11.24 4.00 19.83
N ASN A 98 9.94 3.99 20.10
CA ASN A 98 9.34 4.78 21.18
C ASN A 98 9.86 4.35 22.56
N LEU A 99 9.97 3.05 22.81
CA LEU A 99 10.50 2.49 24.05
C LEU A 99 11.97 2.87 24.22
N TYR A 100 12.77 2.72 23.17
CA TYR A 100 14.17 3.12 23.16
C TYR A 100 14.34 4.62 23.45
N GLY A 101 13.54 5.47 22.81
CA GLY A 101 13.53 6.91 23.06
C GLY A 101 13.19 7.26 24.52
N SER A 102 12.16 6.61 25.07
CA SER A 102 11.79 6.76 26.49
C SER A 102 12.91 6.34 27.43
N LEU A 103 13.53 5.19 27.18
CA LEU A 103 14.61 4.65 28.01
C LEU A 103 15.86 5.54 27.96
N SER A 104 16.25 5.96 26.76
CA SER A 104 17.36 6.87 26.53
C SER A 104 17.16 8.19 27.28
N GLN A 105 15.97 8.79 27.19
CA GLN A 105 15.66 10.02 27.91
C GLN A 105 15.75 9.85 29.43
N LYS A 106 15.26 8.73 29.98
CA LYS A 106 15.39 8.41 31.41
C LYS A 106 16.84 8.19 31.84
N ALA A 107 17.64 7.53 31.00
CA ALA A 107 19.07 7.33 31.24
C ALA A 107 19.85 8.64 31.30
N PHE A 108 19.63 9.55 30.34
CA PHE A 108 20.27 10.87 30.33
C PHE A 108 19.85 11.77 31.51
N ARG A 109 18.63 11.60 32.03
CA ARG A 109 18.16 12.31 33.23
C ARG A 109 18.68 11.73 34.55
N GLY A 110 19.43 10.61 34.51
CA GLY A 110 19.88 9.91 35.71
C GLY A 110 18.76 9.19 36.46
N GLU A 111 17.57 9.06 35.86
CA GLU A 111 16.39 8.41 36.44
C GLU A 111 16.41 6.88 36.24
N LEU A 112 17.41 6.36 35.51
CA LEU A 112 17.55 4.94 35.23
C LEU A 112 18.47 4.26 36.26
N SER A 113 17.91 3.41 37.11
CA SER A 113 18.69 2.62 38.07
C SER A 113 18.85 1.17 37.59
N VAL A 114 20.05 0.58 37.76
CA VAL A 114 20.39 -0.80 37.31
C VAL A 114 19.42 -1.85 37.86
N LYS A 115 18.78 -1.60 39.02
CA LYS A 115 17.78 -2.49 39.62
C LYS A 115 16.47 -2.58 38.84
N GLN A 116 16.16 -1.60 37.98
CA GLN A 116 14.94 -1.57 37.15
C GLN A 116 15.11 -2.34 35.83
N LEU A 117 16.35 -2.54 35.37
CA LEU A 117 16.64 -3.27 34.13
C LEU A 117 16.63 -4.80 34.29
N LEU A 118 16.81 -5.30 35.52
CA LEU A 118 16.90 -6.75 35.83
C LEU A 118 15.56 -7.39 36.22
N LYS A 119 14.44 -6.67 36.06
CA LYS A 119 13.09 -7.15 36.40
C LYS A 119 12.17 -7.33 35.18
N ALA A 120 12.66 -7.09 33.97
CA ALA A 120 11.93 -7.31 32.73
C ALA A 120 12.37 -8.64 32.09
#